data_AF-A0A957YRC3-F1
#
_entry.id   AF-A0A957YRC3-F1
#
_cell.length_a   1.000
_cell.length_b   1.000
_cell.length_c   1.000
_cell.angle_alpha   90.00
_cell.angle_beta   90.00
_cell.angle_gamma   90.00
#
_symmetry.space_group_name_H-M   'P 1'
#
loop_
_entity.id
_entity.type
_entity.pdbx_description
1 polymer ?
#
loop_
_entity_poly.entity_id
_entity_poly.type
_entity_poly.pdbx_seq_one_letter_code
_entity_poly.pdbx_strand_id
1 'polypeptide(L)'
;MLEIISFTLGPAQTNAYLVADPETKEAVVVDPSWDGHIIYKAAQERGWRIGHLWYTHAHFDHIGGAAAIADAMNPLPHVALHPEDHVLWRAGGGAAVFGFDIDPGPEPTIDFVHGMKMKLGSNEFEVRFTPGHTRGHCVLYNEKEKICFCGDLIFNESVGRVDLPGGDWDALEKSIREQIYT
;
A
#
# COMPACT_ATOMS: atom_id res chain seq x y z
N MET A 1 -14.92 5.50 -13.49
CA MET A 1 -13.96 4.46 -13.90
C MET A 1 -12.61 4.92 -13.42
N LEU A 2 -11.89 4.08 -12.70
CA LEU A 2 -10.57 4.43 -12.19
C LEU A 2 -9.52 4.35 -13.29
N GLU A 3 -8.53 5.25 -13.23
CA GLU A 3 -7.29 5.08 -13.98
C GLU A 3 -6.18 4.60 -13.03
N ILE A 4 -5.43 3.59 -13.46
CA ILE A 4 -4.37 2.96 -12.67
C ILE A 4 -3.09 2.93 -13.48
N ILE A 5 -2.01 3.39 -12.87
CA ILE A 5 -0.66 3.31 -13.42
C ILE A 5 0.17 2.45 -12.46
N SER A 6 0.74 1.38 -12.99
CA SER A 6 1.61 0.48 -12.26
C SER A 6 3.07 0.83 -12.50
N PHE A 7 3.85 0.80 -11.44
CA PHE A 7 5.30 0.96 -11.47
C PHE A 7 5.94 -0.25 -10.82
N THR A 8 7.06 -0.73 -11.36
CA THR A 8 7.87 -1.77 -10.72
C THR A 8 9.18 -1.12 -10.30
N LEU A 9 9.38 -0.96 -9.00
CA LEU A 9 10.41 -0.08 -8.44
C LEU A 9 11.29 -0.81 -7.42
N GLY A 10 12.46 -0.24 -7.17
CA GLY A 10 13.38 -0.71 -6.15
C GLY A 10 14.04 -2.08 -6.44
N PRO A 11 14.93 -2.54 -5.53
CA PRO A 11 15.67 -3.78 -5.69
C PRO A 11 14.81 -5.04 -5.58
N ALA A 12 13.66 -4.96 -4.90
CA ALA A 12 12.72 -6.07 -4.75
C ALA A 12 11.73 -6.19 -5.93
N GLN A 13 11.78 -5.25 -6.89
CA GLN A 13 10.83 -5.18 -8.01
C GLN A 13 9.36 -5.10 -7.55
N THR A 14 9.12 -4.31 -6.49
CA THR A 14 7.81 -4.17 -5.87
C THR A 14 6.90 -3.31 -6.74
N ASN A 15 5.63 -3.70 -6.82
CA ASN A 15 4.65 -2.96 -7.59
C ASN A 15 4.03 -1.84 -6.75
N ALA A 16 4.19 -0.60 -7.22
CA ALA A 16 3.49 0.57 -6.70
C ALA A 16 2.39 0.99 -7.68
N TYR A 17 1.28 1.50 -7.17
CA TYR A 17 0.13 1.90 -8.00
C TYR A 17 -0.29 3.34 -7.74
N LEU A 18 -0.28 4.17 -8.79
CA LEU A 18 -0.94 5.47 -8.78
C LEU A 18 -2.37 5.29 -9.31
N VAL A 19 -3.35 5.51 -8.45
CA VAL A 19 -4.77 5.28 -8.74
C VAL A 19 -5.49 6.62 -8.68
N ALA A 20 -6.29 6.95 -9.68
CA ALA A 20 -7.00 8.21 -9.73
C ALA A 20 -8.45 8.05 -10.18
N ASP A 21 -9.31 8.93 -9.66
CA ASP A 21 -10.61 9.23 -10.27
C ASP A 21 -10.41 10.36 -11.30
N PRO A 22 -10.52 10.09 -12.61
CA PRO A 22 -10.26 11.09 -13.65
C PRO A 22 -11.23 12.27 -13.64
N GLU A 23 -12.43 12.11 -13.07
CA GLU A 23 -13.45 13.15 -12.98
C GLU A 23 -13.09 14.18 -11.91
N THR A 24 -12.71 13.71 -10.72
CA THR A 24 -12.37 14.60 -9.58
C THR A 24 -10.89 14.99 -9.55
N LYS A 25 -10.05 14.30 -10.32
CA LYS A 25 -8.57 14.39 -10.28
C LYS A 25 -7.98 14.01 -8.93
N GLU A 26 -8.74 13.40 -8.04
CA GLU A 26 -8.22 12.87 -6.79
C GLU A 26 -7.45 11.59 -7.06
N ALA A 27 -6.31 11.44 -6.40
CA ALA A 27 -5.44 10.30 -6.54
C ALA A 27 -4.94 9.79 -5.19
N VAL A 28 -4.57 8.52 -5.20
CA VAL A 28 -3.90 7.82 -4.11
C VAL A 28 -2.74 7.04 -4.68
N VAL A 29 -1.69 6.87 -3.88
CA VAL A 29 -0.63 5.90 -4.19
C VAL A 29 -0.78 4.71 -3.25
N VAL A 30 -0.92 3.52 -3.81
CA VAL A 30 -0.89 2.26 -3.07
C VAL A 30 0.53 1.72 -3.11
N ASP A 31 1.10 1.43 -1.94
CA ASP A 31 2.46 0.92 -1.73
C ASP A 31 3.51 1.71 -2.53
N PRO A 32 3.74 3.01 -2.23
CA PRO A 32 4.78 3.84 -2.84
C PRO A 32 6.19 3.28 -2.53
N SER A 33 6.56 2.22 -3.25
CA SER A 33 7.72 1.35 -3.03
C SER A 33 9.05 2.08 -2.96
N TRP A 34 9.63 2.44 -4.10
CA TRP A 34 10.92 3.14 -4.21
C TRP A 34 10.75 4.31 -5.16
N ASP A 35 11.75 5.18 -5.30
CA ASP A 35 11.76 6.25 -6.32
C ASP A 35 10.46 7.07 -6.37
N GLY A 36 9.90 7.42 -5.21
CA GLY A 36 8.58 8.08 -5.10
C GLY A 36 8.43 9.36 -5.93
N HIS A 37 9.55 10.04 -6.24
CA HIS A 37 9.58 11.19 -7.15
C HIS A 37 9.07 10.86 -8.57
N ILE A 38 9.26 9.64 -9.07
CA ILE A 38 8.74 9.18 -10.37
C ILE A 38 7.22 9.08 -10.33
N ILE A 39 6.67 8.51 -9.25
CA ILE A 39 5.22 8.38 -9.03
C ILE A 39 4.60 9.77 -8.92
N TYR A 40 5.19 10.65 -8.10
CA TYR A 40 4.72 12.02 -7.94
C TYR A 40 4.72 12.78 -9.26
N LYS A 41 5.81 12.69 -10.03
CA LYS A 41 5.91 13.32 -11.36
C LYS A 41 4.81 12.82 -12.31
N ALA A 42 4.53 11.51 -12.32
CA ALA A 42 3.48 10.95 -13.16
C ALA A 42 2.07 11.49 -12.79
N ALA A 43 1.82 11.75 -11.50
CA ALA A 43 0.60 12.42 -11.05
C ALA A 43 0.54 13.88 -11.53
N GLN A 44 1.64 14.62 -11.40
CA GLN A 44 1.73 16.02 -11.84
C GLN A 44 1.46 16.17 -13.35
N GLU A 45 2.09 15.31 -14.18
CA GLU A 45 1.91 15.32 -15.64
C GLU A 45 0.45 15.09 -16.08
N ARG A 46 -0.37 14.47 -15.21
CA ARG A 46 -1.79 14.18 -15.45
C ARG A 46 -2.74 15.15 -14.75
N GLY A 47 -2.20 16.11 -14.01
CA GLY A 47 -2.98 17.02 -13.17
C GLY A 47 -3.75 16.31 -12.06
N TRP A 48 -3.23 15.17 -11.57
CA TRP A 48 -3.81 14.42 -10.46
C TRP A 48 -3.26 14.89 -9.11
N ARG A 49 -4.13 14.90 -8.10
CA ARG A 49 -3.83 15.36 -6.75
C ARG A 49 -3.77 14.17 -5.81
N ILE A 50 -2.55 13.78 -5.42
CA ILE A 50 -2.36 12.75 -4.40
C ILE A 50 -2.84 13.31 -3.06
N GLY A 51 -3.85 12.68 -2.45
CA GLY A 51 -4.34 13.04 -1.12
C GLY A 51 -3.92 12.04 -0.04
N HIS A 52 -3.66 10.80 -0.44
CA HIS A 52 -3.37 9.70 0.46
C HIS A 52 -2.23 8.83 -0.07
N LEU A 53 -1.55 8.16 0.86
CA LEU A 53 -0.73 6.98 0.63
C LEU A 53 -1.39 5.81 1.38
N TRP A 54 -1.71 4.74 0.68
CA TRP A 54 -2.33 3.54 1.27
C TRP A 54 -1.35 2.39 1.25
N TYR A 55 -1.20 1.70 2.37
CA TYR A 55 -0.27 0.60 2.51
C TYR A 55 -1.01 -0.70 2.75
N THR A 56 -0.70 -1.71 1.94
CA THR A 56 -1.15 -3.09 2.20
C THR A 56 -0.48 -3.61 3.46
N HIS A 57 0.81 -3.32 3.63
CA HIS A 57 1.60 -3.63 4.82
C HIS A 57 2.86 -2.76 4.86
N ALA A 58 3.65 -2.87 5.95
CA ALA A 58 4.77 -1.96 6.21
C ALA A 58 6.18 -2.50 5.91
N HIS A 59 6.35 -3.49 5.01
CA HIS A 59 7.72 -3.88 4.64
C HIS A 59 8.44 -2.76 3.87
N PHE A 60 9.76 -2.73 4.03
CA PHE A 60 10.62 -1.64 3.56
C PHE A 60 10.47 -1.36 2.06
N ASP A 61 10.28 -2.40 1.26
CA ASP A 61 10.15 -2.32 -0.19
C ASP A 61 8.78 -1.81 -0.65
N HIS A 62 7.79 -1.71 0.25
CA HIS A 62 6.49 -1.05 -0.01
C HIS A 62 6.47 0.41 0.45
N ILE A 63 7.27 0.79 1.47
CA ILE A 63 7.23 2.11 2.10
C ILE A 63 8.35 3.08 1.66
N GLY A 64 9.41 2.58 1.01
CA GLY A 64 10.65 3.32 0.77
C GLY A 64 10.54 4.58 -0.12
N GLY A 65 9.44 4.77 -0.85
CA GLY A 65 9.20 5.92 -1.71
C GLY A 65 8.33 7.00 -1.06
N ALA A 66 7.79 6.73 0.13
CA ALA A 66 6.88 7.61 0.84
C ALA A 66 7.49 8.99 1.14
N ALA A 67 8.71 9.01 1.69
CA ALA A 67 9.41 10.23 2.07
C ALA A 67 9.59 11.16 0.86
N ALA A 68 10.04 10.61 -0.28
CA ALA A 68 10.23 11.38 -1.50
C ALA A 68 8.93 11.99 -2.06
N ILE A 69 7.78 11.34 -1.87
CA ILE A 69 6.47 11.91 -2.24
C ILE A 69 6.08 13.01 -1.24
N ALA A 70 6.24 12.75 0.06
CA ALA A 70 5.89 13.69 1.12
C ALA A 70 6.69 15.00 1.03
N ASP A 71 8.00 14.92 0.76
CA ASP A 71 8.90 16.07 0.60
C ASP A 71 8.50 16.99 -0.56
N ALA A 72 7.83 16.43 -1.58
CA ALA A 72 7.37 17.18 -2.75
C ALA A 72 5.99 17.83 -2.55
N MET A 73 5.36 17.66 -1.38
CA MET A 73 3.96 18.01 -1.17
C MET A 73 3.74 18.97 0.01
N ASN A 74 2.80 19.90 -0.16
CA ASN A 74 2.25 20.72 0.92
C ASN A 74 0.77 21.03 0.61
N PRO A 75 -0.21 20.58 1.42
CA PRO A 75 -0.06 19.79 2.64
C PRO A 75 0.48 18.37 2.40
N LEU A 76 0.98 17.73 3.45
CA LEU A 76 1.42 16.34 3.43
C LEU A 76 0.25 15.39 3.10
N PRO A 77 0.50 14.27 2.40
CA PRO A 77 -0.53 13.26 2.19
C PRO A 77 -0.88 12.55 3.50
N HIS A 78 -2.13 12.09 3.61
CA HIS A 78 -2.53 11.20 4.70
C HIS A 78 -2.00 9.79 4.46
N VAL A 79 -1.28 9.24 5.43
CA VAL A 79 -0.83 7.84 5.40
C VAL A 79 -1.87 6.96 6.07
N ALA A 80 -2.28 5.89 5.37
CA ALA A 80 -3.20 4.88 5.89
C ALA A 80 -2.54 3.50 5.91
N LEU A 81 -2.54 2.87 7.08
CA LEU A 81 -1.88 1.59 7.37
C LEU A 81 -2.63 0.90 8.52
N HIS A 82 -2.55 -0.42 8.62
CA HIS A 82 -3.10 -1.12 9.77
C HIS A 82 -2.22 -0.95 11.02
N PRO A 83 -2.80 -0.72 12.22
CA PRO A 83 -2.03 -0.39 13.42
C PRO A 83 -1.08 -1.49 13.89
N GLU A 84 -1.35 -2.76 13.60
CA GLU A 84 -0.43 -3.88 13.92
C GLU A 84 0.93 -3.77 13.20
N ASP A 85 1.01 -2.99 12.11
CA ASP A 85 2.26 -2.77 11.36
C ASP A 85 2.96 -1.46 11.74
N HIS A 86 2.44 -0.67 12.69
CA HIS A 86 3.09 0.59 13.13
C HIS A 86 4.48 0.38 13.75
N VAL A 87 4.69 -0.75 14.42
CA VAL A 87 6.02 -1.09 14.98
C VAL A 87 6.99 -1.40 13.83
N LEU A 88 6.54 -2.13 12.82
CA LEU A 88 7.34 -2.44 11.63
C LEU A 88 7.66 -1.17 10.83
N TRP A 89 6.68 -0.28 10.65
CA TRP A 89 6.85 1.05 10.04
C TRP A 89 7.98 1.85 10.70
N ARG A 90 7.90 2.03 12.02
CA ARG A 90 8.91 2.78 12.81
C ARG A 90 10.28 2.12 12.84
N ALA A 91 10.35 0.82 12.55
CA ALA A 91 11.59 0.08 12.37
C ALA A 91 12.13 0.16 10.92
N GLY A 92 11.63 1.09 10.09
CA GLY A 92 12.03 1.24 8.69
C GLY A 92 11.60 0.05 7.82
N GLY A 93 10.50 -0.59 8.16
CA GLY A 93 9.97 -1.75 7.45
C GLY A 93 10.87 -2.99 7.47
N GLY A 94 11.79 -3.07 8.44
CA GLY A 94 12.76 -4.17 8.52
C GLY A 94 13.94 -4.03 7.56
N ALA A 95 14.10 -2.89 6.90
CA ALA A 95 15.15 -2.59 5.91
C ALA A 95 16.57 -2.98 6.38
N ALA A 96 16.88 -2.74 7.66
CA ALA A 96 18.20 -2.99 8.23
C ALA A 96 18.67 -4.44 8.12
N VAL A 97 17.74 -5.42 8.15
CA VAL A 97 18.06 -6.86 7.99
C VAL A 97 18.58 -7.16 6.58
N PHE A 98 18.20 -6.33 5.61
CA PHE A 98 18.58 -6.44 4.20
C PHE A 98 19.68 -5.45 3.80
N GLY A 99 20.27 -4.73 4.77
CA GLY A 99 21.34 -3.78 4.53
C GLY A 99 20.89 -2.44 3.95
N PHE A 100 19.60 -2.11 4.07
CA PHE A 100 19.05 -0.82 3.66
C PHE A 100 18.76 0.07 4.87
N ASP A 101 18.80 1.39 4.63
CA ASP A 101 18.33 2.42 5.55
C ASP A 101 17.19 3.16 4.86
N ILE A 102 15.98 3.09 5.43
CA ILE A 102 14.75 3.58 4.83
C ILE A 102 14.10 4.57 5.78
N ASP A 103 13.91 5.78 5.29
CA ASP A 103 12.99 6.74 5.89
C ASP A 103 11.57 6.38 5.45
N PRO A 104 10.69 5.91 6.36
CA PRO A 104 9.33 5.55 6.01
C PRO A 104 8.46 6.79 5.70
N GLY A 105 8.95 8.01 5.94
CA GLY A 105 8.20 9.24 5.72
C GLY A 105 7.21 9.56 6.86
N PRO A 106 6.12 10.30 6.58
CA PRO A 106 5.20 10.75 7.61
C PRO A 106 4.50 9.58 8.31
N GLU A 107 4.32 9.67 9.63
CA GLU A 107 3.62 8.64 10.41
C GLU A 107 2.20 8.36 9.87
N PRO A 108 1.72 7.11 9.97
CA PRO A 108 0.33 6.77 9.71
C PRO A 108 -0.63 7.69 10.47
N THR A 109 -1.58 8.25 9.75
CA THR A 109 -2.62 9.15 10.27
C THR A 109 -4.00 8.52 10.24
N ILE A 110 -4.16 7.38 9.56
CA ILE A 110 -5.40 6.65 9.40
C ILE A 110 -5.14 5.17 9.69
N ASP A 111 -5.75 4.67 10.74
CA ASP A 111 -5.68 3.25 11.10
C ASP A 111 -6.71 2.46 10.28
N PHE A 112 -6.22 1.52 9.48
CA PHE A 112 -7.08 0.58 8.78
C PHE A 112 -7.82 -0.34 9.75
N VAL A 113 -9.10 -0.55 9.46
CA VAL A 113 -10.00 -1.47 10.17
C VAL A 113 -10.70 -2.34 9.14
N HIS A 114 -10.86 -3.64 9.43
CA HIS A 114 -11.58 -4.55 8.54
C HIS A 114 -13.00 -4.03 8.22
N GLY A 115 -13.37 -4.03 6.94
CA GLY A 115 -14.65 -3.51 6.43
C GLY A 115 -14.71 -1.98 6.32
N MET A 116 -13.66 -1.25 6.71
CA MET A 116 -13.58 0.19 6.53
C MET A 116 -13.64 0.55 5.05
N LYS A 117 -14.34 1.65 4.75
CA LYS A 117 -14.49 2.18 3.40
C LYS A 117 -13.61 3.41 3.21
N MET A 118 -12.62 3.31 2.34
CA MET A 118 -11.73 4.38 1.93
C MET A 118 -12.25 5.01 0.63
N LYS A 119 -12.33 6.34 0.58
CA LYS A 119 -12.86 7.06 -0.58
C LYS A 119 -11.75 7.58 -1.49
N LEU A 120 -12.01 7.52 -2.78
CA LEU A 120 -11.21 8.15 -3.84
C LEU A 120 -12.16 8.75 -4.88
N GLY A 121 -12.41 10.05 -4.79
CA GLY A 121 -13.45 10.71 -5.59
C GLY A 121 -14.82 10.05 -5.37
N SER A 122 -15.39 9.56 -6.47
CA SER A 122 -16.66 8.84 -6.51
C SER A 122 -16.55 7.34 -6.22
N ASN A 123 -15.34 6.83 -5.96
CA ASN A 123 -15.04 5.42 -5.80
C ASN A 123 -14.77 5.08 -4.33
N GLU A 124 -15.06 3.83 -3.96
CA GLU A 124 -14.90 3.33 -2.61
C GLU A 124 -14.10 2.02 -2.63
N PHE A 125 -13.12 1.94 -1.74
CA PHE A 125 -12.30 0.77 -1.49
C PHE A 125 -12.61 0.22 -0.11
N GLU A 126 -12.91 -1.07 -0.05
CA GLU A 126 -13.02 -1.81 1.20
C GLU A 126 -11.64 -2.27 1.65
N VAL A 127 -11.31 -1.95 2.90
CA VAL A 127 -10.15 -2.49 3.58
C VAL A 127 -10.52 -3.88 4.10
N ARG A 128 -9.84 -4.92 3.61
CA ARG A 128 -9.98 -6.28 4.12
C ARG A 128 -8.72 -6.69 4.86
N PHE A 129 -8.84 -6.77 6.19
CA PHE A 129 -7.76 -7.29 7.03
C PHE A 129 -7.43 -8.74 6.68
N THR A 130 -6.17 -8.98 6.33
CA THR A 130 -5.66 -10.23 5.74
C THR A 130 -4.28 -10.57 6.31
N PRO A 131 -4.15 -10.77 7.64
CA PRO A 131 -2.86 -11.08 8.25
C PRO A 131 -2.28 -12.38 7.71
N GLY A 132 -0.97 -12.50 7.79
CA GLY A 132 -0.25 -13.72 7.42
C GLY A 132 1.14 -13.43 6.89
N HIS A 133 1.26 -12.51 5.93
CA HIS A 133 2.57 -12.03 5.48
C HIS A 133 3.20 -11.09 6.52
N THR A 134 2.41 -10.13 7.00
CA THR A 134 2.66 -9.35 8.21
C THR A 134 1.45 -9.42 9.15
N ARG A 135 1.61 -8.92 10.37
CA ARG A 135 0.52 -8.87 11.37
C ARG A 135 -0.56 -7.86 10.99
N GLY A 136 -0.20 -6.78 10.32
CA GLY A 136 -1.10 -5.72 9.86
C GLY A 136 -1.51 -5.81 8.40
N HIS A 137 -1.21 -6.90 7.68
CA HIS A 137 -1.48 -6.96 6.25
C HIS A 137 -2.98 -6.77 5.94
N CYS A 138 -3.27 -5.90 4.97
CA CYS A 138 -4.59 -5.61 4.44
C CYS A 138 -4.58 -5.65 2.91
N VAL A 139 -5.70 -6.02 2.31
CA VAL A 139 -5.96 -5.80 0.88
C VAL A 139 -7.00 -4.71 0.70
N LEU A 140 -6.95 -4.03 -0.44
CA LEU A 140 -7.85 -2.93 -0.78
C LEU A 140 -8.70 -3.33 -1.98
N TYR A 141 -9.99 -3.57 -1.73
CA TYR A 141 -10.90 -4.09 -2.75
C TYR A 141 -11.91 -3.04 -3.21
N ASN A 142 -11.98 -2.80 -4.51
CA ASN A 142 -13.02 -1.99 -5.12
C ASN A 142 -14.03 -2.89 -5.84
N GLU A 143 -15.23 -2.99 -5.27
CA GLU A 143 -16.30 -3.86 -5.79
C GLU A 143 -16.80 -3.40 -7.17
N LYS A 144 -16.95 -2.08 -7.36
CA LYS A 144 -17.50 -1.50 -8.59
C LYS A 144 -16.61 -1.76 -9.80
N GLU A 145 -15.30 -1.58 -9.62
CA GLU A 145 -14.30 -1.74 -10.69
C GLU A 145 -13.76 -3.19 -10.74
N LYS A 146 -14.08 -4.03 -9.74
CA LYS A 146 -13.59 -5.41 -9.56
C LYS A 146 -12.07 -5.53 -9.49
N ILE A 147 -11.47 -4.65 -8.70
CA ILE A 147 -10.00 -4.55 -8.56
C ILE A 147 -9.63 -4.79 -7.10
N CYS A 148 -8.57 -5.57 -6.87
CA CYS A 148 -8.00 -5.79 -5.55
C CYS A 148 -6.50 -5.48 -5.59
N PHE A 149 -6.04 -4.60 -4.69
CA PHE A 149 -4.62 -4.44 -4.41
C PHE A 149 -4.24 -5.41 -3.29
N CYS A 150 -3.64 -6.52 -3.67
CA CYS A 150 -3.43 -7.66 -2.78
C CYS A 150 -2.16 -7.59 -1.93
N GLY A 151 -1.29 -6.61 -2.18
CA GLY A 151 0.03 -6.55 -1.55
C GLY A 151 0.77 -7.87 -1.74
N ASP A 152 1.36 -8.35 -0.65
CA ASP A 152 2.10 -9.60 -0.59
C ASP A 152 1.24 -10.77 -0.06
N LEU A 153 -0.09 -10.66 -0.08
CA LEU A 153 -0.95 -11.79 0.29
C LEU A 153 -0.92 -12.89 -0.77
N ILE A 154 -1.17 -12.51 -2.03
CA ILE A 154 -1.20 -13.42 -3.19
C ILE A 154 -0.45 -12.82 -4.38
N PHE A 155 0.16 -13.70 -5.16
CA PHE A 155 0.81 -13.36 -6.41
C PHE A 155 0.26 -14.21 -7.55
N ASN A 156 0.66 -13.90 -8.78
CA ASN A 156 0.41 -14.79 -9.89
C ASN A 156 1.13 -16.13 -9.64
N GLU A 157 0.36 -17.21 -9.48
CA GLU A 157 0.83 -18.58 -9.24
C GLU A 157 1.51 -18.83 -7.88
N SER A 158 1.48 -17.88 -6.94
CA SER A 158 2.07 -18.07 -5.60
C SER A 158 1.46 -17.15 -4.52
N VAL A 159 2.04 -17.15 -3.32
CA VAL A 159 1.58 -16.36 -2.16
C VAL A 159 2.78 -15.73 -1.44
N GLY A 160 2.49 -14.77 -0.55
CA GLY A 160 3.49 -14.16 0.33
C GLY A 160 4.27 -15.16 1.16
N ARG A 161 5.55 -14.84 1.41
CA ARG A 161 6.35 -15.55 2.40
C ARG A 161 5.87 -15.23 3.82
N VAL A 162 6.10 -16.14 4.76
CA VAL A 162 5.64 -16.01 6.16
C VAL A 162 6.76 -16.29 7.18
N ASP A 163 8.00 -16.34 6.72
CA ASP A 163 9.17 -16.69 7.53
C ASP A 163 9.89 -15.46 8.14
N LEU A 164 9.45 -14.25 7.80
CA LEU A 164 9.91 -13.01 8.44
C LEU A 164 9.15 -12.75 9.75
N PRO A 165 9.69 -11.94 10.68
CA PRO A 165 9.03 -11.62 11.94
C PRO A 165 7.59 -11.10 11.75
N GLY A 166 6.63 -11.76 12.39
CA GLY A 166 5.21 -11.44 12.26
C GLY A 166 4.47 -12.21 11.17
N GLY A 167 5.16 -13.02 10.38
CA GLY A 167 4.54 -13.94 9.43
C GLY A 167 3.89 -15.16 10.11
N ASP A 168 2.78 -15.64 9.54
CA ASP A 168 1.97 -16.76 10.01
C ASP A 168 1.26 -17.44 8.81
N TRP A 169 1.60 -18.71 8.55
CA TRP A 169 1.03 -19.49 7.44
C TRP A 169 -0.47 -19.76 7.62
N ASP A 170 -0.90 -20.14 8.81
CA ASP A 170 -2.29 -20.52 9.06
C ASP A 170 -3.19 -19.28 8.94
N ALA A 171 -2.70 -18.12 9.38
CA ALA A 171 -3.36 -16.84 9.18
C ALA A 171 -3.42 -16.46 7.68
N LEU A 172 -2.32 -16.59 6.94
CA LEU A 172 -2.26 -16.30 5.50
C LEU A 172 -3.27 -17.14 4.72
N GLU A 173 -3.26 -18.46 4.93
CA GLU A 173 -4.17 -19.38 4.25
C GLU A 173 -5.64 -19.02 4.53
N LYS A 174 -5.96 -18.75 5.80
CA LYS A 174 -7.31 -18.33 6.20
C LYS A 174 -7.71 -17.01 5.53
N SER A 175 -6.83 -16.02 5.55
CA SER A 175 -7.03 -14.72 4.90
C SER A 175 -7.37 -14.85 3.42
N ILE A 176 -6.62 -15.69 2.69
CA ILE A 176 -6.89 -15.95 1.26
C ILE A 176 -8.29 -16.56 1.07
N ARG A 177 -8.60 -17.62 1.83
CA ARG A 177 -9.88 -18.34 1.69
C ARG A 177 -11.10 -17.47 1.98
N GLU A 178 -11.00 -16.61 2.99
CA GLU A 178 -12.14 -15.81 3.46
C GLU A 178 -12.27 -14.46 2.73
N GLN A 179 -11.16 -13.87 2.26
CA GLN A 179 -11.13 -12.49 1.75
C GLN A 179 -10.83 -12.36 0.25
N ILE A 180 -10.30 -13.40 -0.39
CA ILE A 180 -9.95 -13.37 -1.83
C ILE A 180 -10.88 -14.25 -2.66
N TYR A 181 -11.30 -15.41 -2.15
CA TYR A 181 -12.18 -16.33 -2.88
C TYR A 181 -13.67 -15.94 -2.80
N THR A 182 -13.98 -14.71 -2.36
CA THR A 182 -15.32 -14.21 -2.03
C THR A 182 -15.70 -12.97 -2.81
#